data_AF-A0A0V1JHV0-F1
#
_entry.id   AF-A0A0V1JHV0-F1
#
_cell.length_a   1.000
_cell.length_b   1.000
_cell.length_c   1.000
_cell.angle_alpha   90.00
_cell.angle_beta   90.00
_cell.angle_gamma   90.00
#
_symmetry.space_group_name_H-M   'P 1'
#
loop_
_entity.id
_entity.type
_entity.pdbx_description
1 polymer ?
#
loop_
_entity_poly.entity_id
_entity_poly.type
_entity_poly.pdbx_seq_one_letter_code
_entity_poly.pdbx_strand_id
1 'polypeptide(L)'
;MQKSVIVTGFGAFGCYDENPSWLAVQKLSEMNLANIDLQIHCIPVIYEEAEKFIDHIWETADPDLMMHVGVSDSLKESIAIEEQAYNFGYCQKDILGHVPMNNCVVPNYNSVLKTDFPVESIVNSLNACCFDSDLKFHVSNDPGRYLCSYTYFKSLIHNSEKTIFVHVPPLSSCTSAESIANALRSIILSPTFY
;
A
#
# COMPACT_ATOMS: atom_id res chain seq x y z
N MET A 1 16.19 -4.58 -18.44
CA MET A 1 16.76 -3.96 -17.22
C MET A 1 15.92 -4.44 -16.05
N GLN A 2 16.53 -4.74 -14.92
CA GLN A 2 15.80 -5.14 -13.71
C GLN A 2 15.11 -3.90 -13.13
N LYS A 3 13.83 -4.00 -12.75
CA LYS A 3 13.03 -2.92 -12.19
C LYS A 3 13.11 -2.95 -10.66
N SER A 4 13.42 -1.82 -10.04
CA SER A 4 13.47 -1.72 -8.58
C SER A 4 12.06 -1.50 -8.02
N VAL A 5 11.61 -2.37 -7.14
CA VAL A 5 10.27 -2.30 -6.54
C VAL A 5 10.41 -2.33 -5.03
N ILE A 6 9.83 -1.34 -4.37
CA ILE A 6 9.74 -1.28 -2.91
C ILE A 6 8.31 -1.56 -2.51
N VAL A 7 8.13 -2.51 -1.59
CA VAL A 7 6.82 -2.87 -1.05
C VAL A 7 6.82 -2.73 0.46
N THR A 8 5.81 -2.08 1.01
CA THR A 8 5.70 -1.91 2.46
C THR A 8 4.45 -2.58 3.01
N GLY A 9 4.58 -3.23 4.17
CA GLY A 9 3.44 -3.58 5.03
C GLY A 9 3.50 -2.80 6.34
N PHE A 10 2.47 -2.92 7.18
CA PHE A 10 2.44 -2.26 8.49
C PHE A 10 2.70 -3.23 9.63
N GLY A 11 3.30 -2.74 10.72
CA GLY A 11 3.47 -3.49 11.96
C GLY A 11 2.16 -3.74 12.71
N ALA A 12 2.28 -4.33 13.90
CA ALA A 12 1.17 -4.63 14.80
C ALA A 12 0.43 -3.36 15.23
N PHE A 13 -0.91 -3.44 15.34
CA PHE A 13 -1.75 -2.36 15.86
C PHE A 13 -3.15 -2.86 16.23
N GLY A 14 -3.80 -2.21 17.21
CA GLY A 14 -5.18 -2.55 17.58
C GLY A 14 -5.32 -4.01 18.03
N CYS A 15 -6.13 -4.79 17.31
CA CYS A 15 -6.32 -6.22 17.54
C CYS A 15 -5.36 -7.12 16.72
N TYR A 16 -4.52 -6.53 15.88
CA TYR A 16 -3.56 -7.25 15.05
C TYR A 16 -2.20 -7.34 15.75
N ASP A 17 -1.96 -8.45 16.45
CA ASP A 17 -0.63 -8.81 16.95
C ASP A 17 0.34 -9.08 15.79
N GLU A 18 -0.19 -9.65 14.70
CA GLU A 18 0.48 -9.75 13.40
C GLU A 18 -0.44 -9.14 12.33
N ASN A 19 0.09 -8.19 11.57
CA ASN A 19 -0.69 -7.44 10.60
C ASN A 19 -0.79 -8.22 9.27
N PRO A 20 -2.00 -8.46 8.73
CA PRO A 20 -2.19 -9.16 7.47
C PRO A 20 -1.41 -8.56 6.30
N SER A 21 -1.25 -7.23 6.25
CA SER A 21 -0.46 -6.56 5.22
C SER A 21 1.02 -6.98 5.27
N TRP A 22 1.62 -7.01 6.46
CA TRP A 22 3.01 -7.39 6.62
C TRP A 22 3.24 -8.87 6.34
N LEU A 23 2.36 -9.74 6.83
CA LEU A 23 2.44 -11.18 6.55
C LEU A 23 2.38 -11.48 5.05
N ALA A 24 1.51 -10.79 4.31
CA ALA A 24 1.42 -10.93 2.86
C ALA A 24 2.67 -10.40 2.14
N VAL A 25 3.23 -9.28 2.59
CA VAL A 25 4.46 -8.71 2.02
C VAL A 25 5.68 -9.62 2.28
N GLN A 26 5.75 -10.26 3.45
CA GLN A 26 6.76 -11.28 3.72
C GLN A 26 6.64 -12.46 2.76
N LYS A 27 5.42 -12.97 2.54
CA LYS A 27 5.18 -14.04 1.55
C LYS A 27 5.53 -13.63 0.14
N LEU A 28 5.21 -12.40 -0.25
CA LEU A 28 5.61 -11.86 -1.55
C LEU A 28 7.14 -11.88 -1.75
N SER A 29 7.93 -11.62 -0.70
CA SER A 29 9.41 -11.65 -0.80
C SER A 29 9.99 -13.06 -1.01
N GLU A 30 9.23 -14.10 -0.70
CA GLU A 30 9.61 -15.50 -0.96
C GLU A 30 9.32 -15.90 -2.42
N MET A 31 8.55 -15.09 -3.17
CA MET A 31 8.12 -15.39 -4.53
C MET A 31 9.13 -14.94 -5.59
N ASN A 32 9.18 -15.69 -6.69
CA ASN A 32 9.98 -15.28 -7.84
C ASN A 32 9.24 -14.22 -8.69
N LEU A 33 9.86 -13.04 -8.81
CA LEU A 33 9.43 -11.91 -9.62
C LEU A 33 10.47 -11.65 -10.71
N ALA A 34 10.28 -12.25 -11.89
CA ALA A 34 11.25 -12.14 -12.97
C ALA A 34 11.50 -10.67 -13.37
N ASN A 35 12.77 -10.28 -13.45
CA ASN A 35 13.22 -8.92 -13.76
C ASN A 35 12.80 -7.84 -12.74
N ILE A 36 12.43 -8.22 -11.52
CA ILE A 36 12.17 -7.30 -10.41
C ILE A 36 13.29 -7.45 -9.37
N ASP A 37 13.80 -6.32 -8.87
CA ASP A 37 14.59 -6.24 -7.64
C ASP A 37 13.65 -5.79 -6.52
N LEU A 38 13.18 -6.73 -5.71
CA LEU A 38 12.16 -6.48 -4.69
C LEU A 38 12.82 -6.20 -3.34
N GLN A 39 12.50 -5.06 -2.74
CA GLN A 39 12.81 -4.73 -1.35
C GLN A 39 11.51 -4.61 -0.55
N ILE A 40 11.50 -5.19 0.65
CA ILE A 40 10.33 -5.14 1.53
C ILE A 40 10.65 -4.43 2.85
N HIS A 41 9.70 -3.64 3.35
CA HIS A 41 9.83 -2.93 4.61
C HIS A 41 8.56 -2.99 5.46
N CYS A 42 8.75 -3.11 6.77
CA CYS A 42 7.66 -3.02 7.74
C CYS A 42 7.63 -1.60 8.31
N ILE A 43 6.54 -0.88 8.10
CA ILE A 43 6.33 0.46 8.64
C ILE A 43 5.63 0.31 10.00
N PRO A 44 6.23 0.78 11.10
CA PRO A 44 5.56 0.79 12.39
C PRO A 44 4.36 1.72 12.34
N VAL A 45 3.31 1.40 13.11
CA VAL A 45 2.07 2.18 13.10
C VAL A 45 2.24 3.43 13.98
N ILE A 46 3.21 4.28 13.63
CA ILE A 46 3.62 5.54 14.26
C ILE A 46 3.82 6.61 13.17
N TYR A 47 3.14 7.76 13.27
CA TYR A 47 3.16 8.77 12.20
C TYR A 47 4.56 9.34 11.93
N GLU A 48 5.29 9.67 12.99
CA GLU A 48 6.64 10.26 12.88
C GLU A 48 7.64 9.29 12.25
N GLU A 49 7.53 8.00 12.57
CA GLU A 49 8.43 6.97 11.99
C GLU A 49 8.06 6.67 10.54
N ALA A 50 6.77 6.61 10.21
CA ALA A 50 6.32 6.49 8.84
C ALA A 50 6.82 7.68 7.99
N GLU A 51 6.70 8.91 8.47
CA GLU A 51 7.24 10.09 7.77
C GLU A 51 8.74 9.96 7.49
N LYS A 52 9.55 9.71 8.52
CA LYS A 52 11.01 9.59 8.39
C LYS A 52 11.40 8.48 7.42
N PHE A 53 10.71 7.34 7.48
CA PHE A 53 10.96 6.22 6.59
C PHE A 53 10.68 6.58 5.13
N ILE A 54 9.53 7.20 4.84
CA ILE A 54 9.12 7.54 3.48
C ILE A 54 10.08 8.56 2.87
N ASP A 55 10.38 9.63 3.60
CA ASP A 55 11.31 10.66 3.12
C ASP A 55 12.70 10.05 2.85
N HIS A 56 13.21 9.18 3.74
CA HIS A 56 14.49 8.50 3.54
C HIS A 56 14.52 7.57 2.32
N ILE A 57 13.48 6.76 2.09
CA ILE A 57 13.44 5.82 0.96
C ILE A 57 13.42 6.56 -0.38
N TRP A 58 12.61 7.62 -0.50
CA TRP A 58 12.57 8.42 -1.72
C TRP A 58 13.88 9.16 -2.00
N GLU A 59 14.59 9.61 -0.97
CA GLU A 59 15.91 10.24 -1.12
C GLU A 59 17.02 9.27 -1.53
N THR A 60 16.93 8.00 -1.12
CA THR A 60 18.05 7.04 -1.25
C THR A 60 17.87 5.97 -2.32
N ALA A 61 16.64 5.58 -2.65
CA ALA A 61 16.37 4.45 -3.52
C ALA A 61 15.75 4.83 -4.87
N ASP A 62 14.87 5.85 -4.91
CA ASP A 62 14.07 6.25 -6.10
C ASP A 62 13.56 5.04 -6.92
N PRO A 63 12.71 4.16 -6.34
CA PRO A 63 12.31 2.91 -6.98
C PRO A 63 11.56 3.16 -8.30
N ASP A 64 11.47 2.16 -9.18
CA ASP A 64 10.58 2.20 -10.34
C ASP A 64 9.10 2.08 -9.92
N LEU A 65 8.82 1.39 -8.80
CA LEU A 65 7.49 1.27 -8.21
C LEU A 65 7.57 1.23 -6.68
N MET A 66 6.79 2.09 -6.03
CA MET A 66 6.53 2.12 -4.59
C MET A 66 5.10 1.62 -4.33
N MET A 67 4.95 0.42 -3.75
CA MET A 67 3.66 -0.15 -3.41
C MET A 67 3.48 -0.25 -1.90
N HIS A 68 2.53 0.49 -1.36
CA HIS A 68 2.15 0.38 0.04
C HIS A 68 0.98 -0.58 0.21
N VAL A 69 1.05 -1.44 1.22
CA VAL A 69 0.02 -2.44 1.51
C VAL A 69 -0.50 -2.22 2.92
N GLY A 70 -1.81 -2.02 3.06
CA GLY A 70 -2.50 -1.87 4.35
C GLY A 70 -3.62 -2.88 4.50
N VAL A 71 -3.93 -3.29 5.73
CA VAL A 71 -5.14 -4.09 6.01
C VAL A 71 -6.35 -3.18 6.14
N SER A 72 -7.50 -3.61 5.61
CA SER A 72 -8.79 -2.94 5.82
C SER A 72 -9.86 -3.94 6.27
N ASP A 73 -10.40 -3.74 7.47
CA ASP A 73 -11.46 -4.59 8.06
C ASP A 73 -12.78 -4.55 7.27
N SER A 74 -12.97 -3.54 6.42
CA SER A 74 -14.16 -3.43 5.57
C SER A 74 -14.12 -4.38 4.38
N LEU A 75 -12.93 -4.85 3.99
CA LEU A 75 -12.75 -5.73 2.85
C LEU A 75 -13.00 -7.19 3.22
N LYS A 76 -13.70 -7.89 2.33
CA LYS A 76 -13.94 -9.33 2.39
C LYS A 76 -13.61 -9.91 1.03
N GLU A 77 -12.68 -10.87 1.00
CA GLU A 77 -12.32 -11.63 -0.21
C GLU A 77 -12.05 -10.74 -1.45
N SER A 78 -11.54 -9.53 -1.22
CA SER A 78 -11.31 -8.53 -2.25
C SER A 78 -10.14 -7.62 -1.88
N ILE A 79 -9.48 -7.09 -2.89
CA ILE A 79 -8.34 -6.17 -2.79
C ILE A 79 -8.76 -4.85 -3.42
N ALA A 80 -8.56 -3.76 -2.68
CA ALA A 80 -8.81 -2.42 -3.15
C ALA A 80 -7.49 -1.78 -3.59
N ILE A 81 -7.46 -1.23 -4.80
CA ILE A 81 -6.35 -0.41 -5.28
C ILE A 81 -6.78 1.05 -5.20
N GLU A 82 -6.05 1.85 -4.43
CA GLU A 82 -6.42 3.22 -4.10
C GLU A 82 -5.95 4.20 -5.18
N GLU A 83 -6.89 4.92 -5.80
CA GLU A 83 -6.58 5.93 -6.82
C GLU A 83 -6.10 7.25 -6.19
N GLN A 84 -6.50 7.53 -4.95
CA GLN A 84 -6.24 8.83 -4.33
C GLN A 84 -6.07 8.76 -2.81
N ALA A 85 -5.42 9.78 -2.24
CA ALA A 85 -5.29 9.99 -0.81
C ALA A 85 -5.64 11.43 -0.42
N TYR A 86 -5.87 11.67 0.87
CA TYR A 86 -6.31 12.96 1.39
C TYR A 86 -5.31 13.56 2.36
N ASN A 87 -5.11 14.86 2.30
CA ASN A 87 -4.15 15.57 3.14
C ASN A 87 -4.65 15.81 4.57
N PHE A 88 -5.96 15.84 4.79
CA PHE A 88 -6.58 16.27 6.06
C PHE A 88 -7.49 15.21 6.66
N GLY A 89 -7.65 15.24 7.98
CA GLY A 89 -8.64 14.45 8.73
C GLY A 89 -8.02 13.40 9.66
N TYR A 90 -6.71 13.45 9.88
CA TYR A 90 -5.98 12.47 10.68
C TYR A 90 -6.16 12.72 12.19
N CYS A 91 -7.31 12.32 12.72
CA CYS A 91 -7.66 12.48 14.14
C CYS A 91 -7.44 11.19 14.96
N GLN A 92 -7.16 10.07 14.29
CA GLN A 92 -6.95 8.78 14.95
C GLN A 92 -5.52 8.68 15.46
N LYS A 93 -5.40 8.35 16.75
CA LYS A 93 -4.12 8.19 17.45
C LYS A 93 -3.37 6.97 16.94
N ASP A 94 -2.06 7.12 16.77
CA ASP A 94 -1.13 6.03 16.53
C ASP A 94 -0.89 5.19 17.79
N ILE A 95 -0.03 4.17 17.71
CA ILE A 95 0.23 3.26 18.85
C ILE A 95 0.93 3.95 20.04
N LEU A 96 1.49 5.15 19.85
CA LEU A 96 2.06 5.98 20.91
C LEU A 96 1.06 7.02 21.44
N GLY A 97 -0.16 7.04 20.92
CA GLY A 97 -1.20 7.97 21.34
C GLY A 97 -1.14 9.34 20.66
N HIS A 98 -0.36 9.49 19.59
CA HIS A 98 -0.13 10.74 18.88
C HIS A 98 -0.96 10.85 17.60
N VAL A 99 -1.21 12.09 17.17
CA VAL A 99 -1.81 12.43 15.88
C VAL A 99 -0.88 13.41 15.15
N PRO A 100 -0.95 13.50 13.81
CA PRO A 100 -0.18 14.48 13.07
C PRO A 100 -0.54 15.90 13.50
N MET A 101 0.44 16.80 13.44
CA MET A 101 0.20 18.21 13.70
C MET A 101 -0.89 18.75 12.76
N ASN A 102 -1.84 19.50 13.30
CA ASN A 102 -3.01 20.02 12.57
C ASN A 102 -3.90 18.94 11.92
N ASN A 103 -3.76 17.67 12.31
CA ASN A 103 -4.48 16.54 11.73
C ASN A 103 -4.33 16.45 10.20
N CYS A 104 -3.15 16.84 9.67
CA CYS A 104 -2.84 16.80 8.25
C CYS A 104 -1.45 16.21 7.95
N VAL A 105 -1.21 15.89 6.69
CA VAL A 105 0.11 15.43 6.22
C VAL A 105 1.04 16.61 6.03
N VAL A 106 0.64 17.57 5.20
CA VAL A 106 1.39 18.81 4.93
C VAL A 106 0.48 20.03 5.09
N PRO A 107 0.80 20.98 6.00
CA PRO A 107 0.04 22.22 6.14
C PRO A 107 -0.01 23.02 4.83
N ASN A 108 -1.17 23.62 4.53
CA ASN A 108 -1.38 24.46 3.34
C ASN A 108 -1.10 23.78 1.98
N TYR A 109 -1.23 22.45 1.92
CA TYR A 109 -1.04 21.67 0.70
C TYR A 109 -2.37 21.22 0.09
N ASN A 110 -2.34 20.74 -1.16
CA ASN A 110 -3.50 20.19 -1.87
C ASN A 110 -4.29 19.20 -1.00
N SER A 111 -5.61 19.28 -1.05
CA SER A 111 -6.47 18.46 -0.19
C SER A 111 -6.49 16.98 -0.59
N VAL A 112 -6.27 16.68 -1.87
CA VAL A 112 -6.30 15.34 -2.45
C VAL A 112 -5.15 15.22 -3.44
N LEU A 113 -4.47 14.06 -3.44
CA LEU A 113 -3.52 13.65 -4.48
C LEU A 113 -3.99 12.34 -5.08
N LYS A 114 -3.70 12.15 -6.37
CA LYS A 114 -3.95 10.90 -7.09
C LYS A 114 -2.65 10.28 -7.54
N THR A 115 -2.62 8.96 -7.67
CA THR A 115 -1.58 8.29 -8.46
C THR A 115 -1.82 8.60 -9.94
N ASP A 116 -0.74 8.72 -10.72
CA ASP A 116 -0.83 8.88 -12.18
C ASP A 116 -1.02 7.53 -12.90
N PHE A 117 -0.92 6.41 -12.16
CA PHE A 117 -1.25 5.11 -12.71
C PHE A 117 -2.75 5.01 -13.05
N PRO A 118 -3.12 4.40 -14.20
CA PRO A 118 -4.52 4.23 -14.58
C PRO A 118 -5.14 3.06 -13.79
N VAL A 119 -5.49 3.30 -12.54
CA VAL A 119 -5.95 2.28 -11.57
C VAL A 119 -7.13 1.47 -12.09
N GLU A 120 -8.10 2.10 -12.75
CA GLU A 120 -9.24 1.40 -13.36
C GLU A 120 -8.79 0.39 -14.42
N SER A 121 -7.83 0.76 -15.26
CA SER A 121 -7.28 -0.14 -16.28
C SER A 121 -6.52 -1.30 -15.65
N ILE A 122 -5.71 -1.03 -14.61
CA ILE A 122 -4.99 -2.06 -13.84
C ILE A 122 -5.98 -3.06 -13.24
N VAL A 123 -7.01 -2.58 -12.55
CA VAL A 123 -8.06 -3.41 -11.95
C VAL A 123 -8.78 -4.26 -13.00
N ASN A 124 -9.15 -3.67 -14.12
CA ASN A 124 -9.83 -4.40 -15.21
C ASN A 124 -8.93 -5.51 -15.79
N SER A 125 -7.65 -5.21 -16.03
CA SER A 125 -6.68 -6.21 -16.49
C SER A 125 -6.48 -7.33 -15.47
N LEU A 126 -6.34 -7.00 -14.19
CA LEU A 126 -6.17 -7.99 -13.12
C LEU A 126 -7.38 -8.92 -12.99
N ASN A 127 -8.60 -8.39 -13.07
CA ASN A 127 -9.82 -9.20 -13.00
C ASN A 127 -10.08 -10.02 -14.28
N ALA A 128 -9.56 -9.58 -15.43
CA ALA A 128 -9.67 -10.32 -16.68
C ALA A 128 -8.70 -11.51 -16.74
N CYS A 129 -7.59 -11.43 -16.01
CA CYS A 129 -6.65 -12.53 -15.85
C CYS A 129 -7.16 -13.49 -14.77
N CYS A 130 -7.31 -14.77 -15.11
CA CYS A 130 -7.52 -15.80 -14.11
C CYS A 130 -6.21 -16.01 -13.34
N PHE A 131 -6.21 -15.76 -12.04
CA PHE A 131 -5.08 -16.04 -11.15
C PHE A 131 -5.47 -17.07 -10.09
N ASP A 132 -4.46 -17.71 -9.46
CA ASP A 132 -4.62 -18.69 -8.37
C ASP A 132 -5.11 -18.04 -7.05
N SER A 133 -6.04 -17.10 -7.12
CA SER A 133 -6.74 -16.53 -5.98
C SER A 133 -8.16 -16.14 -6.35
N ASP A 134 -9.14 -16.47 -5.51
CA ASP A 134 -10.53 -16.02 -5.66
C ASP A 134 -10.73 -14.52 -5.33
N LEU A 135 -9.65 -13.81 -5.00
CA LEU A 135 -9.69 -12.40 -4.63
C LEU A 135 -9.99 -11.52 -5.86
N LYS A 136 -10.99 -10.66 -5.72
CA LYS A 136 -11.35 -9.68 -6.75
C LYS A 136 -10.70 -8.33 -6.47
N PHE A 137 -10.22 -7.69 -7.53
CA PHE A 137 -9.68 -6.33 -7.46
C PHE A 137 -10.79 -5.31 -7.70
N HIS A 138 -10.73 -4.17 -7.03
CA HIS A 138 -11.59 -3.03 -7.30
C HIS A 138 -10.85 -1.71 -7.06
N VAL A 139 -11.32 -0.66 -7.73
CA VAL A 139 -10.83 0.70 -7.50
C VAL A 139 -11.42 1.21 -6.19
N SER A 140 -10.60 1.85 -5.37
CA SER A 140 -11.05 2.62 -4.20
C SER A 140 -10.56 4.06 -4.30
N ASN A 141 -11.37 4.98 -3.79
CA ASN A 141 -11.09 6.42 -3.75
C ASN A 141 -11.01 6.96 -2.31
N ASP A 142 -11.05 6.08 -1.32
CA ASP A 142 -10.97 6.44 0.08
C ASP A 142 -10.14 5.45 0.90
N PRO A 143 -8.81 5.69 1.02
CA PRO A 143 -7.94 4.90 1.87
C PRO A 143 -8.13 5.20 3.38
N GLY A 144 -9.14 5.98 3.76
CA GLY A 144 -9.39 6.40 5.13
C GLY A 144 -8.50 7.57 5.58
N ARG A 145 -8.44 7.80 6.91
CA ARG A 145 -7.70 8.90 7.56
C ARG A 145 -6.85 8.42 8.73
N TYR A 146 -6.15 7.31 8.50
CA TYR A 146 -5.17 6.75 9.44
C TYR A 146 -3.81 6.54 8.73
N LEU A 147 -2.90 5.77 9.31
CA LEU A 147 -1.52 5.67 8.82
C LEU A 147 -1.39 5.11 7.40
N CYS A 148 -2.30 4.25 6.96
CA CYS A 148 -2.37 3.78 5.57
C CYS A 148 -2.41 4.96 4.58
N SER A 149 -3.44 5.79 4.72
CA SER A 149 -3.65 6.99 3.89
C SER A 149 -2.56 8.05 4.09
N TYR A 150 -2.07 8.22 5.32
CA TYR A 150 -0.99 9.17 5.62
C TYR A 150 0.29 8.82 4.87
N THR A 151 0.69 7.54 4.95
CA THR A 151 1.87 6.99 4.27
C THR A 151 1.70 7.10 2.75
N TYR A 152 0.52 6.76 2.22
CA TYR A 152 0.22 6.90 0.80
C TYR A 152 0.39 8.34 0.32
N PHE A 153 -0.24 9.30 1.03
CA PHE A 153 -0.19 10.71 0.66
C PHE A 153 1.24 11.25 0.70
N LYS A 154 2.05 10.86 1.71
CA LYS A 154 3.47 11.22 1.78
C LYS A 154 4.23 10.74 0.54
N SER A 155 4.06 9.48 0.13
CA SER A 155 4.72 8.98 -1.09
C SER A 155 4.21 9.63 -2.38
N LEU A 156 2.91 9.96 -2.47
CA LEU A 156 2.38 10.70 -3.62
C LEU A 156 2.98 12.10 -3.76
N ILE A 157 3.35 12.76 -2.66
CA ILE A 157 4.06 14.05 -2.72
C ILE A 157 5.44 13.89 -3.39
N HIS A 158 6.13 12.79 -3.10
CA HIS A 158 7.44 12.50 -3.68
C HIS A 158 7.33 12.13 -5.16
N ASN A 159 6.46 11.19 -5.50
CA ASN A 159 6.25 10.80 -6.90
C ASN A 159 4.91 10.08 -7.14
N SER A 160 3.96 10.77 -7.77
CA SER A 160 2.65 10.20 -8.16
C SER A 160 2.72 9.22 -9.33
N GLU A 161 3.75 9.31 -10.17
CA GLU A 161 3.97 8.43 -11.33
C GLU A 161 4.56 7.07 -10.95
N LYS A 162 4.95 6.89 -9.68
CA LYS A 162 5.62 5.68 -9.19
C LYS A 162 4.98 5.09 -7.93
N THR A 163 3.94 5.70 -7.38
CA THR A 163 3.33 5.29 -6.10
C THR A 163 1.95 4.69 -6.28
N ILE A 164 1.70 3.57 -5.60
CA ILE A 164 0.35 3.01 -5.44
C ILE A 164 0.11 2.53 -4.01
N PHE A 165 -1.15 2.49 -3.60
CA PHE A 165 -1.55 1.89 -2.32
C PHE A 165 -2.60 0.81 -2.55
N VAL A 166 -2.47 -0.30 -1.82
CA VAL A 166 -3.32 -1.48 -1.92
C VAL A 166 -3.86 -1.84 -0.53
N HIS A 167 -5.17 -1.80 -0.36
CA HIS A 167 -5.80 -2.39 0.82
C HIS A 167 -6.12 -3.86 0.58
N VAL A 168 -5.74 -4.69 1.55
CA VAL A 168 -5.97 -6.13 1.57
C VAL A 168 -6.94 -6.51 2.69
N PRO A 169 -7.69 -7.60 2.55
CA PRO A 169 -8.63 -8.03 3.58
C PRO A 169 -7.89 -8.66 4.77
N PRO A 170 -8.55 -8.78 5.93
CA PRO A 170 -8.03 -9.58 7.03
C PRO A 170 -7.85 -11.05 6.62
N LEU A 171 -6.95 -11.75 7.30
CA LEU A 171 -6.79 -13.19 7.09
C LEU A 171 -8.02 -13.96 7.60
N SER A 172 -8.40 -14.99 6.87
CA SER A 172 -9.55 -15.84 7.19
C SER A 172 -9.34 -17.28 6.69
N SER A 173 -10.31 -18.16 6.92
CA SER A 173 -10.28 -19.51 6.35
C SER A 173 -10.26 -19.53 4.82
N CYS A 174 -10.74 -18.47 4.17
CA CYS A 174 -10.81 -18.35 2.71
C CYS A 174 -9.74 -17.41 2.14
N THR A 175 -9.01 -16.67 2.98
CA THR A 175 -8.02 -15.66 2.56
C THR A 175 -6.75 -15.82 3.39
N SER A 176 -5.72 -16.38 2.76
CA SER A 176 -4.41 -16.58 3.35
C SER A 176 -3.42 -15.49 2.96
N ALA A 177 -2.36 -15.32 3.74
CA ALA A 177 -1.25 -14.43 3.37
C ALA A 177 -0.66 -14.78 2.00
N GLU A 178 -0.60 -16.08 1.66
CA GLU A 178 -0.13 -16.57 0.36
C GLU A 178 -1.05 -16.11 -0.78
N SER A 179 -2.37 -16.21 -0.61
CA SER A 179 -3.33 -15.74 -1.62
C SER A 179 -3.25 -14.22 -1.84
N ILE A 180 -3.04 -13.45 -0.77
CA ILE A 180 -2.83 -12.00 -0.87
C ILE A 180 -1.50 -11.71 -1.56
N ALA A 181 -0.42 -12.41 -1.19
CA ALA A 181 0.89 -12.24 -1.80
C ALA A 181 0.88 -12.53 -3.30
N ASN A 182 0.16 -13.58 -3.74
CA ASN A 182 -0.02 -13.87 -5.17
C ASN A 182 -0.74 -12.74 -5.90
N ALA A 183 -1.75 -12.13 -5.27
CA ALA A 183 -2.44 -10.98 -5.84
C ALA A 183 -1.55 -9.73 -5.90
N LEU A 184 -0.75 -9.45 -4.86
CA LEU A 184 0.25 -8.37 -4.87
C LEU A 184 1.31 -8.59 -5.95
N ARG A 185 1.75 -9.83 -6.15
CA ARG A 185 2.64 -10.23 -7.24
C ARG A 185 2.02 -9.93 -8.61
N SER A 186 0.74 -10.23 -8.81
CA SER A 186 0.05 -9.90 -10.06
C SER A 186 -0.04 -8.39 -10.30
N ILE A 187 -0.21 -7.58 -9.26
CA ILE A 187 -0.13 -6.13 -9.35
C ILE A 187 1.27 -5.72 -9.84
N ILE A 188 2.34 -6.12 -9.15
CA ILE A 188 3.72 -5.73 -9.51
C ILE A 188 4.10 -6.12 -10.94
N LEU A 189 3.63 -7.28 -11.40
CA LEU A 189 3.92 -7.79 -12.74
C LEU A 189 3.02 -7.21 -13.83
N SER A 190 2.07 -6.33 -13.48
CA SER A 190 1.21 -5.68 -14.46
C SER A 190 2.06 -4.81 -15.41
N PRO A 191 1.91 -4.97 -16.74
CA PRO A 191 2.68 -4.19 -17.71
C PRO A 191 2.33 -2.70 -17.67
N THR A 192 1.24 -2.32 -17.02
CA THR A 192 0.79 -0.93 -16.92
C THR A 192 1.69 -0.04 -16.05
N PHE A 193 2.58 -0.64 -15.24
CA PHE A 193 3.52 0.08 -14.38
C PHE A 193 4.84 0.48 -15.08
N TYR A 194 5.16 -0.08 -16.26
CA TYR A 194 6.50 0.01 -16.86
C TYR A 194 6.54 0.30 -18.36
#